data_AF-A0A9D7KGV5-F1
#
_entry.id   AF-A0A9D7KGV5-F1
#
_cell.length_a   1.000
_cell.length_b   1.000
_cell.length_c   1.000
_cell.angle_alpha   90.00
_cell.angle_beta   90.00
_cell.angle_gamma   90.00
#
_symmetry.space_group_name_H-M   'P 1'
#
loop_
_entity.id
_entity.type
_entity.pdbx_description
1 polymer ?
#
loop_
_entity_poly.entity_id
_entity_poly.type
_entity_poly.pdbx_seq_one_letter_code
_entity_poly.pdbx_strand_id
1 'polypeptide(L)'
;MGNATTLRYESTSTEVMALVKEAVLIKLTNPKHNIQLKNYGNKYFVKVGMADRYPSLELVNHFDLDGNDYFGLFISRKKAEEVVEIAEKSFKIRNCNNKEFAKGRACFMATIDRCFAPCEKEVDDEYNLELEKFYGFMAGEKSELLSSLIKRMSDYSAALKFEQAAEIKKTVDLVLQQVHRSSLLKEPVNKACVLLSVSGSSGSCDYFLLIRGKVCIKNFPDSFHDNFEDTLDDYFEGNDRLDNFPTDEDYERMRIILNWAALNREMVKIFYLSEFKSKKELYQRVSNRGFRDERYKPIVGEIDLSKLNLNI
;
A
#
# COMPACT_ATOMS: atom_id res chain seq x y z
N MET A 1 34.26 -18.23 20.15
CA MET A 1 33.04 -17.58 19.63
C MET A 1 31.91 -18.00 20.56
N GLY A 2 31.07 -17.07 21.03
CA GLY A 2 30.01 -17.40 21.99
C GLY A 2 28.94 -18.26 21.33
N ASN A 3 28.79 -19.51 21.78
CA ASN A 3 27.72 -20.38 21.32
C ASN A 3 26.39 -19.92 21.94
N ALA A 4 25.31 -19.97 21.17
CA ALA A 4 23.98 -19.71 21.71
C ALA A 4 23.64 -20.77 22.77
N THR A 5 23.35 -20.34 24.00
CA THR A 5 23.05 -21.24 25.13
C THR A 5 21.54 -21.45 25.30
N THR A 6 20.75 -20.46 24.90
CA THR A 6 19.32 -20.40 25.16
C THR A 6 18.60 -19.83 23.96
N LEU A 7 17.47 -20.44 23.59
CA LEU A 7 16.57 -19.96 22.55
C LEU A 7 15.21 -19.61 23.18
N ARG A 8 14.77 -18.37 23.02
CA ARG A 8 13.41 -17.96 23.37
C ARG A 8 12.56 -17.90 22.11
N TYR A 9 11.32 -18.36 22.20
CA TYR A 9 10.36 -18.28 21.12
C TYR A 9 9.00 -17.82 21.65
N GLU A 10 8.23 -17.21 20.75
CA GLU A 10 6.86 -16.76 20.99
C GLU A 10 5.99 -17.19 19.82
N SER A 11 4.86 -17.85 20.09
CA SER A 11 3.91 -18.18 19.03
C SER A 11 3.17 -16.93 18.53
N THR A 12 2.71 -16.93 17.29
CA THR A 12 1.74 -15.95 16.76
C THR A 12 0.51 -16.63 16.15
N SER A 13 -0.58 -15.87 16.07
CA SER A 13 -1.87 -16.27 15.48
C SER A 13 -1.80 -16.40 13.95
N THR A 14 -1.04 -15.53 13.28
CA THR A 14 -0.83 -15.57 11.83
C THR A 14 0.63 -15.33 11.46
N GLU A 15 0.99 -15.68 10.22
CA GLU A 15 2.32 -15.39 9.65
C GLU A 15 2.57 -13.88 9.57
N VAL A 16 1.60 -13.08 9.13
CA VAL A 16 1.75 -11.62 9.06
C VAL A 16 2.00 -11.00 10.44
N MET A 17 1.36 -11.51 11.49
CA MET A 17 1.64 -11.09 12.86
C MET A 17 3.06 -11.46 13.30
N ALA A 18 3.57 -12.63 12.92
CA ALA A 18 4.97 -12.99 13.16
C ALA A 18 5.93 -12.01 12.46
N LEU A 19 5.67 -11.66 11.19
CA LEU A 19 6.50 -10.71 10.45
C LEU A 19 6.50 -9.33 11.09
N VAL A 20 5.34 -8.84 11.54
CA VAL A 20 5.24 -7.56 12.25
C VAL A 20 5.99 -7.61 13.58
N LYS A 21 5.79 -8.66 14.39
CA LYS A 21 6.50 -8.81 15.67
C LYS A 21 8.00 -8.95 15.50
N GLU A 22 8.47 -9.73 14.52
CA GLU A 22 9.88 -9.86 14.19
C GLU A 22 10.48 -8.49 13.85
N ALA A 23 9.82 -7.74 12.96
CA ALA A 23 10.26 -6.40 12.58
C ALA A 23 10.36 -5.46 13.79
N VAL A 24 9.41 -5.51 14.72
CA VAL A 24 9.44 -4.71 15.95
C VAL A 24 10.58 -5.15 16.88
N LEU A 25 10.76 -6.46 17.10
CA LEU A 25 11.82 -7.01 17.96
C LEU A 25 13.22 -6.69 17.45
N ILE A 26 13.43 -6.70 16.13
CA ILE A 26 14.72 -6.33 15.52
C ILE A 26 15.09 -4.88 15.85
N LYS A 27 14.12 -3.97 15.85
CA LYS A 27 14.33 -2.54 16.10
C LYS A 27 14.63 -2.32 17.59
N LEU A 28 13.87 -2.99 18.46
CA LEU A 28 14.07 -2.90 19.91
C LEU A 28 15.40 -3.50 20.37
N THR A 29 15.73 -4.71 19.90
CA THR A 29 16.87 -5.47 20.42
C THR A 29 18.16 -5.24 19.64
N ASN A 30 18.06 -4.69 18.42
CA ASN A 30 19.17 -4.44 17.50
C ASN A 30 20.18 -5.61 17.41
N PRO A 31 19.74 -6.85 17.09
CA PRO A 31 20.55 -8.04 17.26
C PRO A 31 21.81 -8.00 16.39
N LYS A 32 22.98 -8.36 16.93
CA LYS A 32 24.27 -8.28 16.23
C LYS A 32 24.30 -9.05 14.90
N HIS A 33 23.66 -10.21 14.85
CA HIS A 33 23.70 -11.13 13.70
C HIS A 33 22.53 -10.94 12.72
N ASN A 34 21.64 -9.99 12.97
CA ASN A 34 20.48 -9.76 12.11
C ASN A 34 20.88 -8.99 10.84
N ILE A 35 20.51 -9.53 9.67
CA ILE A 35 20.76 -8.92 8.35
C ILE A 35 19.61 -8.00 7.93
N GLN A 36 18.41 -8.21 8.46
CA GLN A 36 17.27 -7.33 8.16
C GLN A 36 17.51 -5.90 8.68
N LEU A 37 16.75 -4.95 8.12
CA LEU A 37 16.85 -3.54 8.46
C LEU A 37 16.57 -3.30 9.95
N LYS A 38 17.54 -2.66 10.61
CA LYS A 38 17.47 -2.23 12.02
C LYS A 38 16.86 -0.84 12.18
N ASN A 39 16.87 -0.05 11.10
CA ASN A 39 16.23 1.27 11.00
C ASN A 39 15.03 1.18 10.05
N TYR A 40 14.13 2.15 10.14
CA TYR A 40 13.01 2.26 9.20
C TYR A 40 13.53 2.50 7.77
N GLY A 41 13.00 1.71 6.83
CA GLY A 41 13.41 1.77 5.43
C GLY A 41 12.82 2.97 4.70
N ASN A 42 13.39 3.27 3.53
CA ASN A 42 12.84 4.28 2.62
C ASN A 42 11.42 3.92 2.21
N LYS A 43 10.58 4.94 2.11
CA LYS A 43 9.18 4.85 1.70
C LYS A 43 9.05 5.55 0.35
N TYR A 44 8.15 5.05 -0.48
CA TYR A 44 7.92 5.61 -1.80
C TYR A 44 6.42 5.61 -2.07
N PHE A 45 5.91 6.77 -2.48
CA PHE A 45 4.52 6.98 -2.84
C PHE A 45 4.45 7.74 -4.17
N VAL A 46 3.32 7.59 -4.85
CA VAL A 46 2.93 8.45 -5.96
C VAL A 46 1.86 9.39 -5.43
N LYS A 47 2.19 10.69 -5.37
CA LYS A 47 1.31 11.78 -4.98
C LYS A 47 0.55 12.29 -6.21
N VAL A 48 -0.74 12.55 -6.03
CA VAL A 48 -1.60 13.28 -6.97
C VAL A 48 -1.97 14.61 -6.34
N GLY A 49 -1.51 15.71 -6.93
CA GLY A 49 -1.69 17.06 -6.41
C GLY A 49 -3.10 17.61 -6.63
N MET A 50 -4.04 17.34 -5.72
CA MET A 50 -5.46 17.69 -5.85
C MET A 50 -5.78 19.18 -5.60
N ALA A 51 -4.81 19.96 -5.12
CA ALA A 51 -4.99 21.41 -4.97
C ALA A 51 -5.09 22.16 -6.31
N ASP A 52 -4.55 21.59 -7.38
CA ASP A 52 -4.49 22.21 -8.71
C ASP A 52 -5.67 21.73 -9.58
N ARG A 53 -6.22 22.62 -10.42
CA ARG A 53 -7.25 22.30 -11.44
C ARG A 53 -6.86 21.10 -12.32
N TYR A 54 -5.57 20.98 -12.62
CA TYR A 54 -5.00 19.84 -13.34
C TYR A 54 -3.95 19.16 -12.45
N PRO A 55 -4.30 18.10 -11.70
CA PRO A 55 -3.37 17.45 -10.78
C PRO A 55 -2.14 16.85 -11.45
N SER A 56 -0.94 17.05 -10.88
CA SER A 56 0.30 16.38 -11.32
C SER A 56 0.54 15.08 -10.56
N LEU A 57 1.29 14.16 -11.19
CA LEU A 57 1.86 12.98 -10.53
C LEU A 57 3.29 13.26 -10.07
N GLU A 58 3.57 12.99 -8.80
CA GLU A 58 4.88 13.22 -8.19
C GLU A 58 5.33 12.03 -7.34
N LEU A 59 6.61 11.68 -7.42
CA LEU A 59 7.20 10.65 -6.56
C LEU A 59 7.70 11.28 -5.27
N VAL A 60 7.18 10.80 -4.14
CA VAL A 60 7.47 11.32 -2.80
C VAL A 60 7.86 10.21 -1.84
N ASN A 61 8.52 10.56 -0.73
CA ASN A 61 8.99 9.61 0.29
C ASN A 61 8.21 9.67 1.62
N HIS A 62 7.18 10.51 1.68
CA HIS A 62 6.23 10.61 2.78
C HIS A 62 4.88 11.01 2.18
N PHE A 63 3.83 10.92 2.98
CA PHE A 63 2.56 11.57 2.66
C PHE A 63 2.05 12.33 3.86
N ASP A 64 1.14 13.25 3.58
CA ASP A 64 0.47 14.08 4.57
C ASP A 64 -1.06 13.96 4.42
N LEU A 65 -1.77 14.52 5.38
CA LEU A 65 -3.22 14.70 5.34
C LEU A 65 -3.56 16.10 4.79
N ASP A 66 -2.93 16.46 3.67
CA ASP A 66 -2.94 17.82 3.08
C ASP A 66 -4.01 17.99 1.97
N GLY A 67 -4.93 17.04 1.86
CA GLY A 67 -5.95 16.99 0.81
C GLY A 67 -5.47 16.39 -0.52
N ASN A 68 -4.17 16.13 -0.68
CA ASN A 68 -3.66 15.40 -1.84
C ASN A 68 -3.87 13.90 -1.67
N ASP A 69 -3.72 13.17 -2.76
CA ASP A 69 -3.89 11.72 -2.77
C ASP A 69 -2.57 11.01 -2.92
N TYR A 70 -2.34 9.99 -2.10
CA TYR A 70 -1.09 9.27 -2.08
C TYR A 70 -1.32 7.77 -2.28
N PHE A 71 -0.64 7.21 -3.26
CA PHE A 71 -0.75 5.80 -3.58
C PHE A 71 0.54 5.06 -3.24
N GLY A 72 0.37 3.83 -2.74
CA GLY A 72 1.43 2.84 -2.61
C GLY A 72 1.84 2.56 -1.17
N LEU A 73 3.03 3.04 -0.82
CA LEU A 73 4.11 2.33 -0.12
C LEU A 73 4.75 1.26 -1.00
N PHE A 74 5.37 1.72 -2.09
CA PHE A 74 6.08 0.85 -3.01
C PHE A 74 7.35 0.30 -2.36
N ILE A 75 7.62 -0.98 -2.63
CA ILE A 75 8.78 -1.71 -2.08
C ILE A 75 10.14 -1.11 -2.49
N SER A 76 10.17 -0.30 -3.55
CA SER A 76 11.38 0.39 -4.00
C SER A 76 11.01 1.62 -4.82
N ARG A 77 11.96 2.56 -4.93
CA ARG A 77 11.86 3.73 -5.80
C ARG A 77 11.54 3.33 -7.24
N LYS A 78 12.26 2.35 -7.76
CA LYS A 78 12.08 1.82 -9.12
C LYS A 78 10.63 1.40 -9.38
N LYS A 79 9.98 0.77 -8.39
CA LYS A 79 8.58 0.34 -8.54
C LYS A 79 7.60 1.50 -8.57
N ALA A 80 7.85 2.55 -7.80
CA ALA A 80 7.07 3.79 -7.89
C ALA A 80 7.31 4.52 -9.22
N GLU A 81 8.56 4.57 -9.70
CA GLU A 81 8.92 5.14 -11.01
C GLU A 81 8.26 4.40 -12.17
N GLU A 82 8.19 3.06 -12.12
CA GLU A 82 7.47 2.25 -13.11
C GLU A 82 5.96 2.60 -13.16
N VAL A 83 5.33 2.88 -12.01
CA VAL A 83 3.93 3.30 -11.97
C VAL A 83 3.72 4.68 -12.59
N VAL A 84 4.62 5.63 -12.30
CA VAL A 84 4.61 6.95 -12.93
C VAL A 84 4.82 6.84 -14.45
N GLU A 85 5.75 6.00 -14.90
CA GLU A 85 5.98 5.75 -16.33
C GLU A 85 4.74 5.16 -17.03
N ILE A 86 4.08 4.17 -16.39
CA ILE A 86 2.82 3.62 -16.90
C ILE A 86 1.78 4.74 -17.01
N ALA A 87 1.68 5.60 -16.00
CA ALA A 87 0.67 6.64 -15.96
C ALA A 87 0.88 7.69 -17.05
N GLU A 88 2.11 8.15 -17.25
CA GLU A 88 2.47 9.09 -18.32
C GLU A 88 2.17 8.53 -19.72
N LYS A 89 2.43 7.25 -19.94
CA LYS A 89 2.23 6.61 -21.26
C LYS A 89 0.79 6.21 -21.54
N SER A 90 0.01 6.00 -20.49
CA SER A 90 -1.33 5.43 -20.60
C SER A 90 -2.44 6.47 -20.43
N PHE A 91 -2.26 7.44 -19.52
CA PHE A 91 -3.32 8.32 -19.06
C PHE A 91 -3.13 9.80 -19.45
N LYS A 92 -2.07 10.18 -20.18
CA LYS A 92 -1.87 11.59 -20.62
C LYS A 92 -2.00 12.65 -19.49
N ILE A 93 -1.69 12.26 -18.26
CA ILE A 93 -1.68 13.12 -17.06
C ILE A 93 -0.34 13.85 -17.00
N ARG A 94 -0.33 15.10 -16.51
CA ARG A 94 0.93 15.86 -16.39
C ARG A 94 1.81 15.31 -15.26
N ASN A 95 3.11 15.31 -15.50
CA ASN A 95 4.17 15.07 -14.50
C ASN A 95 5.08 16.31 -14.30
N CYS A 96 4.81 17.40 -15.04
CA CYS A 96 5.61 18.59 -14.97
C CYS A 96 5.34 19.36 -13.68
N ASN A 97 6.39 19.93 -13.10
CA ASN A 97 6.28 20.77 -11.91
C ASN A 97 5.49 22.05 -12.19
N ASN A 98 5.02 22.71 -11.12
CA ASN A 98 4.18 23.89 -11.24
C ASN A 98 4.89 25.09 -11.90
N LYS A 99 6.22 25.18 -11.84
CA LYS A 99 6.98 26.22 -12.56
C LYS A 99 6.94 26.03 -14.07
N GLU A 100 7.02 24.79 -14.55
CA GLU A 100 6.90 24.50 -15.98
C GLU A 100 5.46 24.69 -16.46
N PHE A 101 4.48 24.23 -15.67
CA PHE A 101 3.06 24.42 -15.96
C PHE A 101 2.68 25.91 -16.11
N ALA A 102 3.17 26.75 -15.19
CA ALA A 102 2.90 28.19 -15.19
C ALA A 102 3.44 28.96 -16.41
N LYS A 103 4.32 28.36 -17.23
CA LYS A 103 4.80 29.00 -18.47
C LYS A 103 3.71 29.08 -19.54
N GLY A 104 2.61 28.34 -19.41
CA GLY A 104 1.49 28.41 -20.35
C GLY A 104 1.83 27.94 -21.76
N ARG A 105 2.80 27.02 -21.90
CA ARG A 105 3.22 26.45 -23.19
C ARG A 105 3.44 24.95 -23.10
N ALA A 106 3.24 24.23 -24.20
CA ALA A 106 3.37 22.79 -24.30
C ALA A 106 4.83 22.40 -24.10
N CYS A 107 5.05 21.50 -23.16
CA CYS A 107 6.36 20.91 -22.92
C CYS A 107 6.61 19.71 -23.84
N PHE A 108 7.82 19.18 -23.80
CA PHE A 108 8.21 18.01 -24.59
C PHE A 108 7.26 16.80 -24.39
N MET A 109 6.77 16.56 -23.17
CA MET A 109 5.82 15.47 -22.89
C MET A 109 4.51 15.61 -23.68
N ALA A 110 4.02 16.84 -23.86
CA ALA A 110 2.84 17.10 -24.69
C ALA A 110 3.15 16.88 -26.18
N THR A 111 4.33 17.29 -26.65
CA THR A 111 4.76 17.10 -28.04
C THR A 111 4.81 15.62 -28.45
N ILE A 112 5.15 14.74 -27.50
CA ILE A 112 5.18 13.28 -27.71
C ILE A 112 3.87 12.57 -27.30
N ASP A 113 2.77 13.32 -27.17
CA ASP A 113 1.42 12.81 -26.88
C ASP A 113 1.28 12.06 -25.53
N ARG A 114 2.10 12.41 -24.54
CA ARG A 114 2.04 11.88 -23.15
C ARG A 114 1.33 12.81 -22.17
N CYS A 115 0.84 13.95 -22.63
CA CYS A 115 0.10 14.90 -21.83
C CYS A 115 -0.88 15.65 -22.72
N PHE A 116 -2.10 15.92 -22.24
CA PHE A 116 -3.06 16.72 -23.00
C PHE A 116 -2.71 18.21 -23.12
N ALA A 117 -1.58 18.65 -22.58
CA ALA A 117 -1.17 20.05 -22.55
C ALA A 117 -2.22 21.00 -21.92
N PRO A 118 -2.73 20.71 -20.71
CA PRO A 118 -3.67 21.61 -20.02
C PRO A 118 -3.08 22.99 -19.70
N CYS A 119 -1.77 23.19 -19.89
CA CYS A 119 -1.11 24.49 -19.77
C CYS A 119 -1.42 25.44 -20.94
N GLU A 120 -1.82 24.93 -22.12
CA GLU A 120 -2.11 25.76 -23.30
C GLU A 120 -3.61 25.82 -23.64
N LYS A 121 -4.38 24.81 -23.25
CA LYS A 121 -5.77 24.65 -23.63
C LYS A 121 -6.59 24.07 -22.49
N GLU A 122 -7.89 24.37 -22.50
CA GLU A 122 -8.84 23.77 -21.57
C GLU A 122 -9.20 22.35 -22.04
N VAL A 123 -9.00 21.38 -21.16
CA VAL A 123 -9.20 19.93 -21.40
C VAL A 123 -9.72 19.25 -20.13
N ASP A 124 -10.54 19.97 -19.34
CA ASP A 124 -10.97 19.52 -18.01
C ASP A 124 -11.67 18.18 -18.03
N ASP A 125 -12.63 17.99 -18.94
CA ASP A 125 -13.41 16.76 -19.02
C ASP A 125 -12.53 15.58 -19.45
N GLU A 126 -11.68 15.76 -20.46
CA GLU A 126 -10.75 14.72 -20.90
C GLU A 126 -9.69 14.41 -19.84
N TYR A 127 -9.19 15.43 -19.14
CA TYR A 127 -8.19 15.25 -18.10
C TYR A 127 -8.76 14.52 -16.89
N ASN A 128 -9.97 14.88 -16.46
CA ASN A 128 -10.67 14.22 -15.37
C ASN A 128 -10.97 12.76 -15.71
N LEU A 129 -11.40 12.47 -16.94
CA LEU A 129 -11.63 11.10 -17.40
C LEU A 129 -10.35 10.25 -17.34
N GLU A 130 -9.21 10.80 -17.74
CA GLU A 130 -7.94 10.08 -17.62
C GLU A 130 -7.46 9.93 -16.18
N LEU A 131 -7.74 10.92 -15.33
CA LEU A 131 -7.48 10.83 -13.90
C LEU A 131 -8.31 9.69 -13.28
N GLU A 132 -9.59 9.58 -13.60
CA GLU A 132 -10.45 8.47 -13.17
C GLU A 132 -9.90 7.11 -13.61
N LYS A 133 -9.44 6.98 -14.87
CA LYS A 133 -8.79 5.75 -15.35
C LYS A 133 -7.52 5.42 -14.58
N PHE A 134 -6.71 6.44 -14.25
CA PHE A 134 -5.53 6.25 -13.40
C PHE A 134 -5.92 5.75 -12.00
N TYR A 135 -6.99 6.31 -11.40
CA TYR A 135 -7.52 5.86 -10.12
C TYR A 135 -8.01 4.41 -10.19
N GLY A 136 -8.75 4.04 -11.23
CA GLY A 136 -9.16 2.66 -11.48
C GLY A 136 -7.97 1.73 -11.59
N PHE A 137 -6.94 2.11 -12.35
CA PHE A 137 -5.69 1.34 -12.45
C PHE A 137 -5.01 1.16 -11.08
N MET A 138 -4.94 2.22 -10.28
CA MET A 138 -4.40 2.18 -8.93
C MET A 138 -5.27 1.34 -7.97
N ALA A 139 -6.60 1.31 -8.15
CA ALA A 139 -7.52 0.44 -7.43
C ALA A 139 -7.45 -1.04 -7.86
N GLY A 140 -6.71 -1.34 -8.94
CA GLY A 140 -6.51 -2.70 -9.45
C GLY A 140 -7.32 -3.05 -10.70
N GLU A 141 -8.07 -2.10 -11.26
CA GLU A 141 -8.84 -2.24 -12.51
C GLU A 141 -7.88 -2.13 -13.71
N LYS A 142 -7.29 -3.27 -14.08
CA LYS A 142 -6.22 -3.32 -15.09
C LYS A 142 -6.67 -3.89 -16.43
N SER A 143 -7.80 -4.59 -16.47
CA SER A 143 -8.30 -5.27 -17.66
C SER A 143 -8.54 -4.28 -18.80
N GLU A 144 -9.25 -3.20 -18.52
CA GLU A 144 -9.57 -2.18 -19.52
C GLU A 144 -8.32 -1.48 -20.05
N LEU A 145 -7.40 -1.10 -19.15
CA LEU A 145 -6.11 -0.54 -19.53
C LEU A 145 -5.33 -1.48 -20.46
N LEU A 146 -5.19 -2.76 -20.08
CA LEU A 146 -4.48 -3.75 -20.86
C LEU A 146 -5.12 -3.94 -22.24
N SER A 147 -6.45 -4.07 -22.30
CA SER A 147 -7.18 -4.20 -23.56
C SER A 147 -6.96 -2.98 -24.46
N SER A 148 -6.99 -1.77 -23.90
CA SER A 148 -6.70 -0.52 -24.63
C SER A 148 -5.28 -0.49 -25.18
N LEU A 149 -4.27 -0.84 -24.36
CA LEU A 149 -2.87 -0.87 -24.78
C LEU A 149 -2.61 -1.93 -25.86
N ILE A 150 -3.16 -3.13 -25.71
CA ILE A 150 -3.02 -4.21 -26.69
C ILE A 150 -3.64 -3.80 -28.04
N LYS A 151 -4.81 -3.15 -28.01
CA LYS A 151 -5.46 -2.62 -29.21
C LYS A 151 -4.57 -1.57 -29.90
N ARG A 152 -4.09 -0.57 -29.15
CA ARG A 152 -3.17 0.48 -29.67
C ARG A 152 -1.91 -0.13 -30.29
N MET A 153 -1.31 -1.14 -29.65
CA MET A 153 -0.16 -1.86 -30.18
C MET A 153 -0.47 -2.55 -31.51
N SER A 154 -1.64 -3.19 -31.62
CA SER A 154 -2.10 -3.85 -32.84
C SER A 154 -2.34 -2.83 -33.96
N ASP A 155 -2.95 -1.69 -33.65
CA ASP A 155 -3.22 -0.62 -34.63
C ASP A 155 -1.91 -0.03 -35.18
N TYR A 156 -0.90 0.21 -34.34
CA TYR A 156 0.43 0.63 -34.79
C TYR A 156 1.11 -0.43 -35.66
N SER A 157 0.99 -1.71 -35.28
CA SER A 157 1.57 -2.81 -36.05
C SER A 157 0.91 -2.94 -37.43
N ALA A 158 -0.42 -2.80 -37.51
CA ALA A 158 -1.17 -2.78 -38.76
C ALA A 158 -0.78 -1.58 -39.65
N ALA A 159 -0.44 -0.45 -39.05
CA ALA A 159 0.08 0.73 -39.73
C ALA A 159 1.59 0.69 -40.03
N LEU A 160 2.26 -0.47 -39.85
CA LEU A 160 3.71 -0.67 -40.05
C LEU A 160 4.60 0.25 -39.19
N LYS A 161 4.08 0.72 -38.05
CA LYS A 161 4.75 1.59 -37.07
C LYS A 161 5.37 0.76 -35.94
N PHE A 162 6.39 -0.03 -36.29
CA PHE A 162 6.95 -1.05 -35.39
C PHE A 162 7.63 -0.48 -34.13
N GLU A 163 8.26 0.70 -34.23
CA GLU A 163 8.88 1.34 -33.06
C GLU A 163 7.85 1.73 -32.01
N GLN A 164 6.74 2.35 -32.43
CA GLN A 164 5.64 2.69 -31.53
C GLN A 164 4.99 1.43 -30.95
N ALA A 165 4.79 0.40 -31.77
CA ALA A 165 4.25 -0.88 -31.30
C ALA A 165 5.16 -1.51 -30.24
N ALA A 166 6.48 -1.48 -30.42
CA ALA A 166 7.45 -1.98 -29.44
C ALA A 166 7.43 -1.17 -28.13
N GLU A 167 7.24 0.15 -28.18
CA GLU A 167 7.10 0.98 -26.97
C GLU A 167 5.82 0.63 -26.19
N ILE A 168 4.70 0.46 -26.89
CA ILE A 168 3.44 0.03 -26.25
C ILE A 168 3.59 -1.38 -25.66
N LYS A 169 4.24 -2.31 -26.38
CA LYS A 169 4.54 -3.65 -25.85
C LYS A 169 5.30 -3.59 -24.53
N LYS A 170 6.36 -2.77 -24.45
CA LYS A 170 7.12 -2.57 -23.21
C LYS A 170 6.21 -2.07 -22.08
N THR A 171 5.26 -1.19 -22.39
CA THR A 171 4.29 -0.68 -21.42
C THR A 171 3.32 -1.77 -20.97
N VAL A 172 2.83 -2.62 -21.88
CA VAL A 172 2.03 -3.81 -21.54
C VAL A 172 2.80 -4.74 -20.62
N ASP A 173 4.07 -5.02 -20.92
CA ASP A 173 4.92 -5.88 -20.08
C ASP A 173 5.10 -5.29 -18.67
N LEU A 174 5.29 -3.96 -18.56
CA LEU A 174 5.36 -3.27 -17.26
C LEU A 174 4.05 -3.40 -16.49
N VAL A 175 2.90 -3.16 -17.14
CA VAL A 175 1.58 -3.31 -16.51
C VAL A 175 1.40 -4.74 -16.00
N LEU A 176 1.70 -5.75 -16.83
CA LEU A 176 1.62 -7.16 -16.44
C LEU A 176 2.54 -7.53 -15.27
N GLN A 177 3.77 -7.00 -15.23
CA GLN A 177 4.66 -7.21 -14.07
C GLN A 177 4.11 -6.57 -12.79
N GLN A 178 3.35 -5.48 -12.89
CA GLN A 178 2.64 -4.86 -11.78
C GLN A 178 1.31 -5.56 -11.45
N VAL A 179 0.74 -6.39 -12.35
CA VAL A 179 -0.51 -7.16 -12.11
C VAL A 179 -0.36 -8.10 -10.92
N HIS A 180 0.79 -8.75 -10.77
CA HIS A 180 1.05 -9.70 -9.66
C HIS A 180 1.18 -9.05 -8.27
N ARG A 181 1.12 -7.70 -8.18
CA ARG A 181 1.13 -6.92 -6.93
C ARG A 181 0.04 -5.85 -6.93
N SER A 182 -1.16 -6.22 -7.39
CA SER A 182 -2.33 -5.33 -7.39
C SER A 182 -2.51 -4.64 -6.02
N SER A 183 -2.86 -3.35 -6.06
CA SER A 183 -3.20 -2.60 -4.85
C SER A 183 -4.28 -3.35 -4.10
N LEU A 184 -4.05 -3.51 -2.80
CA LEU A 184 -5.01 -4.13 -1.89
C LEU A 184 -6.16 -3.15 -1.59
N LEU A 185 -5.86 -1.85 -1.62
CA LEU A 185 -6.78 -0.77 -1.32
C LEU A 185 -7.33 -0.17 -2.62
N LYS A 186 -8.62 0.13 -2.63
CA LYS A 186 -9.30 0.85 -3.72
C LYS A 186 -9.01 2.36 -3.66
N GLU A 187 -8.67 2.85 -2.47
CA GLU A 187 -8.51 4.26 -2.19
C GLU A 187 -7.03 4.61 -1.94
N PRO A 188 -6.65 5.89 -2.10
CA PRO A 188 -5.37 6.42 -1.62
C PRO A 188 -5.12 6.06 -0.15
N VAL A 189 -3.86 5.77 0.19
CA VAL A 189 -3.48 5.25 1.51
C VAL A 189 -3.78 6.23 2.65
N ASN A 190 -3.71 7.52 2.37
CA ASN A 190 -3.97 8.60 3.31
C ASN A 190 -5.47 8.93 3.46
N LYS A 191 -6.34 8.32 2.64
CA LYS A 191 -7.80 8.39 2.77
C LYS A 191 -8.42 7.07 3.25
N ALA A 192 -7.76 5.95 2.97
CA ALA A 192 -8.25 4.61 3.30
C ALA A 192 -8.53 4.45 4.80
N CYS A 193 -9.77 4.06 5.11
CA CYS A 193 -10.21 3.68 6.46
C CYS A 193 -10.79 2.27 6.39
N VAL A 194 -9.95 1.27 6.69
CA VAL A 194 -10.27 -0.14 6.49
C VAL A 194 -9.88 -1.01 7.68
N LEU A 195 -10.67 -2.06 7.91
CA LEU A 195 -10.31 -3.16 8.79
C LEU A 195 -9.94 -4.37 7.92
N LEU A 196 -8.72 -4.88 8.10
CA LEU A 196 -8.27 -6.13 7.50
C LEU A 196 -8.43 -7.26 8.52
N SER A 197 -9.11 -8.33 8.12
CA SER A 197 -9.16 -9.59 8.85
C SER A 197 -8.28 -10.61 8.13
N VAL A 198 -7.30 -11.16 8.83
CA VAL A 198 -6.38 -12.16 8.31
C VAL A 198 -6.62 -13.48 9.01
N SER A 199 -6.96 -14.51 8.25
CA SER A 199 -7.20 -15.86 8.77
C SER A 199 -5.89 -16.65 8.84
N GLY A 200 -5.61 -17.25 9.99
CA GLY A 200 -4.52 -18.20 10.20
C GLY A 200 -4.92 -19.63 9.84
N SER A 201 -3.92 -20.51 9.73
CA SER A 201 -4.10 -21.92 9.37
C SER A 201 -4.84 -22.75 10.43
N SER A 202 -4.84 -22.31 11.69
CA SER A 202 -5.47 -22.99 12.83
C SER A 202 -6.85 -22.42 13.22
N GLY A 203 -7.45 -21.59 12.36
CA GLY A 203 -8.72 -20.91 12.65
C GLY A 203 -8.58 -19.65 13.52
N SER A 204 -7.36 -19.30 13.93
CA SER A 204 -7.01 -17.99 14.48
C SER A 204 -7.27 -16.89 13.46
N CYS A 205 -7.56 -15.68 13.94
CA CYS A 205 -7.70 -14.50 13.08
C CYS A 205 -7.04 -13.29 13.74
N ASP A 206 -6.28 -12.53 12.95
CA ASP A 206 -5.75 -11.23 13.34
C ASP A 206 -6.51 -10.11 12.65
N TYR A 207 -6.55 -8.95 13.31
CA TYR A 207 -7.27 -7.78 12.84
C TYR A 207 -6.33 -6.58 12.81
N PHE A 208 -6.23 -5.96 11.65
CA PHE A 208 -5.40 -4.77 11.40
C PHE A 208 -6.30 -3.63 10.96
N LEU A 209 -6.31 -2.55 11.72
CA LEU A 209 -7.05 -1.34 11.45
C LEU A 209 -6.11 -0.34 10.79
N LEU A 210 -6.44 0.08 9.57
CA LEU A 210 -5.75 1.13 8.84
C LEU A 210 -6.67 2.35 8.78
N ILE A 211 -6.28 3.45 9.42
CA ILE A 211 -6.99 4.73 9.37
C ILE A 211 -6.04 5.77 8.82
N ARG A 212 -6.25 6.19 7.57
CA ARG A 212 -5.47 7.25 6.90
C ARG A 212 -3.96 7.06 7.03
N GLY A 213 -3.52 5.80 6.94
CA GLY A 213 -2.12 5.43 7.03
C GLY A 213 -1.60 5.04 8.41
N LYS A 214 -2.33 5.34 9.49
CA LYS A 214 -2.03 4.84 10.83
C LYS A 214 -2.46 3.38 10.95
N VAL A 215 -1.62 2.53 11.53
CA VAL A 215 -1.87 1.09 11.65
C VAL A 215 -2.01 0.70 13.10
N CYS A 216 -3.23 0.30 13.47
CA CYS A 216 -3.54 -0.27 14.77
C CYS A 216 -3.80 -1.77 14.66
N ILE A 217 -3.27 -2.56 15.59
CA ILE A 217 -3.33 -4.02 15.57
C ILE A 217 -4.09 -4.51 16.80
N LYS A 218 -5.16 -5.29 16.59
CA LYS A 218 -5.95 -5.81 17.71
C LYS A 218 -5.11 -6.78 18.54
N ASN A 219 -5.16 -6.64 19.87
CA ASN A 219 -4.46 -7.50 20.82
C ASN A 219 -2.94 -7.55 20.62
N PHE A 220 -2.34 -6.47 20.11
CA PHE A 220 -0.89 -6.33 20.09
C PHE A 220 -0.36 -6.21 21.54
N PRO A 221 0.72 -6.93 21.92
CA PRO A 221 1.12 -7.05 23.33
C PRO A 221 1.42 -5.69 24.00
N ASP A 222 1.02 -5.58 25.27
CA ASP A 222 0.93 -4.36 26.12
C ASP A 222 2.18 -3.45 26.16
N SER A 223 3.34 -3.90 25.66
CA SER A 223 4.57 -3.11 25.57
C SER A 223 4.54 -2.04 24.47
N PHE A 224 3.59 -2.14 23.54
CA PHE A 224 3.39 -1.18 22.44
C PHE A 224 1.91 -0.82 22.44
N HIS A 225 1.55 0.23 23.18
CA HIS A 225 0.15 0.69 23.29
C HIS A 225 -0.45 0.89 21.90
N ASP A 226 -1.27 -0.08 21.49
CA ASP A 226 -1.99 -0.05 20.25
C ASP A 226 -3.46 0.22 20.58
N ASN A 227 -3.90 1.46 20.39
CA ASN A 227 -5.21 1.95 20.81
C ASN A 227 -6.28 1.53 19.78
N PHE A 228 -6.34 0.24 19.44
CA PHE A 228 -7.20 -0.29 18.39
C PHE A 228 -8.69 0.02 18.65
N GLU A 229 -9.17 -0.27 19.86
CA GLU A 229 -10.58 -0.08 20.23
C GLU A 229 -10.93 1.40 20.26
N ASP A 230 -10.09 2.23 20.90
CA ASP A 230 -10.29 3.69 20.98
C ASP A 230 -10.25 4.34 19.59
N THR A 231 -9.32 3.93 18.72
CA THR A 231 -9.21 4.48 17.36
C THR A 231 -10.44 4.13 16.53
N LEU A 232 -11.01 2.93 16.73
CA LEU A 232 -12.22 2.52 16.05
C LEU A 232 -13.45 3.28 16.58
N ASP A 233 -13.52 3.51 17.89
CA ASP A 233 -14.57 4.34 18.51
C ASP A 233 -14.48 5.79 18.03
N ASP A 234 -13.29 6.38 18.05
CA ASP A 234 -13.02 7.74 17.54
C ASP A 234 -13.50 7.90 16.08
N TYR A 235 -13.26 6.90 15.23
CA TYR A 235 -13.73 6.91 13.83
C TYR A 235 -15.27 6.94 13.74
N PHE A 236 -15.96 6.04 14.44
CA PHE A 236 -17.43 5.95 14.34
C PHE A 236 -18.18 7.07 15.08
N GLU A 237 -17.56 7.66 16.10
CA GLU A 237 -18.08 8.84 16.80
C GLU A 237 -17.81 10.15 16.05
N GLY A 238 -16.96 10.12 15.01
CA GLY A 238 -16.57 11.31 14.26
C GLY A 238 -15.61 12.21 15.04
N ASN A 239 -14.96 11.69 16.09
CA ASN A 239 -13.95 12.38 16.90
C ASN A 239 -12.59 12.38 16.20
N ASP A 240 -12.58 12.69 14.92
CA ASP A 240 -11.45 12.56 14.01
C ASP A 240 -10.28 13.43 14.51
N ARG A 241 -9.38 12.84 15.31
CA ARG A 241 -8.24 13.55 15.88
C ARG A 241 -7.26 13.85 14.75
N LEU A 242 -7.25 15.11 14.32
CA LEU A 242 -6.37 15.67 13.27
C LEU A 242 -4.86 15.53 13.58
N ASP A 243 -4.47 15.13 14.80
CA ASP A 243 -3.08 15.02 15.23
C ASP A 243 -2.44 13.63 15.03
N ASN A 244 -3.16 12.65 14.48
CA ASN A 244 -2.65 11.28 14.28
C ASN A 244 -1.95 11.10 12.92
N PHE A 245 -0.83 11.79 12.73
CA PHE A 245 0.03 11.50 11.57
C PHE A 245 0.70 10.12 11.73
N PRO A 246 0.81 9.33 10.65
CA PRO A 246 1.46 8.04 10.71
C PRO A 246 2.96 8.19 11.00
N THR A 247 3.43 7.39 11.95
CA THR A 247 4.83 7.30 12.35
C THR A 247 5.61 6.39 11.41
N ASP A 248 6.95 6.43 11.48
CA ASP A 248 7.80 5.47 10.76
C ASP A 248 7.45 4.01 11.04
N GLU A 249 6.99 3.72 12.25
CA GLU A 249 6.49 2.41 12.65
C GLU A 249 5.20 2.04 11.90
N ASP A 250 4.24 2.95 11.81
CA ASP A 250 3.00 2.75 11.04
C ASP A 250 3.31 2.41 9.59
N TYR A 251 4.23 3.15 8.96
CA TYR A 251 4.65 2.87 7.59
C TYR A 251 5.26 1.48 7.45
N GLU A 252 6.13 1.05 8.37
CA GLU A 252 6.73 -0.29 8.29
C GLU A 252 5.68 -1.40 8.48
N ARG A 253 4.81 -1.25 9.49
CA ARG A 253 3.68 -2.18 9.74
C ARG A 253 2.79 -2.27 8.51
N MET A 254 2.41 -1.12 7.95
CA MET A 254 1.60 -1.02 6.73
C MET A 254 2.28 -1.72 5.56
N ARG A 255 3.59 -1.53 5.37
CA ARG A 255 4.36 -2.20 4.30
C ARG A 255 4.28 -3.71 4.42
N ILE A 256 4.53 -4.24 5.62
CA ILE A 256 4.53 -5.67 5.89
C ILE A 256 3.13 -6.24 5.63
N ILE A 257 2.10 -5.63 6.24
CA ILE A 257 0.72 -6.10 6.17
C ILE A 257 0.20 -6.04 4.73
N LEU A 258 0.32 -4.90 4.04
CA LEU A 258 -0.22 -4.74 2.69
C LEU A 258 0.51 -5.62 1.67
N ASN A 259 1.83 -5.76 1.77
CA ASN A 259 2.59 -6.62 0.85
C ASN A 259 2.29 -8.10 1.08
N TRP A 260 2.21 -8.55 2.34
CA TRP A 260 1.83 -9.93 2.65
C TRP A 260 0.40 -10.22 2.19
N ALA A 261 -0.55 -9.30 2.46
CA ALA A 261 -1.94 -9.45 2.08
C ALA A 261 -2.16 -9.43 0.56
N ALA A 262 -1.37 -8.64 -0.18
CA ALA A 262 -1.41 -8.64 -1.65
C ALA A 262 -1.03 -9.99 -2.25
N LEU A 263 -0.13 -10.75 -1.60
CA LEU A 263 0.29 -12.09 -2.02
C LEU A 263 -0.63 -13.20 -1.51
N ASN A 264 -1.36 -12.97 -0.41
CA ASN A 264 -2.19 -13.97 0.28
C ASN A 264 -3.68 -13.58 0.30
N ARG A 265 -4.21 -13.07 -0.82
CA ARG A 265 -5.58 -12.52 -0.91
C ARG A 265 -6.69 -13.46 -0.40
N GLU A 266 -6.55 -14.76 -0.60
CA GLU A 266 -7.52 -15.77 -0.13
C GLU A 266 -7.66 -15.81 1.41
N MET A 267 -6.62 -15.41 2.13
CA MET A 267 -6.60 -15.38 3.60
C MET A 267 -7.04 -14.03 4.17
N VAL A 268 -7.32 -13.03 3.32
CA VAL A 268 -7.55 -11.64 3.73
C VAL A 268 -8.96 -11.20 3.34
N LYS A 269 -9.67 -10.63 4.31
CA LYS A 269 -10.93 -9.92 4.08
C LYS A 269 -10.76 -8.46 4.46
N ILE A 270 -11.19 -7.56 3.58
CA ILE A 270 -11.11 -6.11 3.79
C ILE A 270 -12.52 -5.59 3.99
N PHE A 271 -12.70 -4.82 5.06
CA PHE A 271 -13.96 -4.15 5.39
C PHE A 271 -13.70 -2.64 5.34
N TYR A 272 -14.34 -1.94 4.41
CA TYR A 272 -14.27 -0.49 4.35
C TYR A 272 -15.18 0.10 5.41
N LEU A 273 -14.64 0.90 6.31
CA LEU A 273 -15.40 1.37 7.47
C LEU A 273 -16.56 2.29 7.08
N SER A 274 -16.44 2.98 5.95
CA SER A 274 -17.50 3.80 5.34
C SER A 274 -18.75 3.00 4.95
N GLU A 275 -18.65 1.68 4.81
CA GLU A 275 -19.79 0.80 4.51
C GLU A 275 -20.65 0.48 5.74
N PHE A 276 -20.23 0.89 6.95
CA PHE A 276 -20.88 0.56 8.21
C PHE A 276 -21.35 1.83 8.93
N LYS A 277 -22.53 1.77 9.56
CA LYS A 277 -23.08 2.89 10.34
C LYS A 277 -22.55 2.93 11.77
N SER A 278 -22.03 1.81 12.27
CA SER A 278 -21.54 1.70 13.65
C SER A 278 -20.53 0.56 13.82
N LYS A 279 -19.70 0.67 14.85
CA LYS A 279 -18.81 -0.39 15.32
C LYS A 279 -19.52 -1.72 15.56
N LYS A 280 -20.75 -1.66 16.11
CA LYS A 280 -21.57 -2.86 16.36
C LYS A 280 -21.93 -3.60 15.08
N GLU A 281 -22.32 -2.87 14.03
CA GLU A 281 -22.65 -3.42 12.71
C GLU A 281 -21.42 -4.06 12.05
N LEU A 282 -20.28 -3.36 12.08
CA LEU A 282 -19.00 -3.89 11.62
C LEU A 282 -18.67 -5.21 12.33
N TYR A 283 -18.77 -5.25 13.66
CA TYR A 283 -18.45 -6.45 14.42
C TYR A 283 -19.40 -7.59 14.11
N GLN A 284 -20.70 -7.35 13.93
CA GLN A 284 -21.62 -8.40 13.51
C GLN A 284 -21.23 -9.00 12.15
N ARG A 285 -20.82 -8.15 11.20
CA ARG A 285 -20.40 -8.59 9.86
C ARG A 285 -19.12 -9.42 9.89
N VAL A 286 -18.19 -9.06 10.75
CA VAL A 286 -16.91 -9.76 10.96
C VAL A 286 -17.12 -11.06 11.77
N SER A 287 -18.06 -11.06 12.73
CA SER A 287 -18.28 -12.12 13.72
C SER A 287 -18.93 -13.40 13.23
N ASN A 288 -19.47 -13.46 12.01
CA ASN A 288 -20.05 -14.71 11.47
C ASN A 288 -19.03 -15.87 11.38
N ARG A 289 -17.73 -15.64 11.63
CA ARG A 289 -16.72 -16.67 11.95
C ARG A 289 -15.76 -16.28 13.09
N GLY A 290 -16.22 -15.54 14.10
CA GLY A 290 -15.46 -15.31 15.34
C GLY A 290 -14.58 -14.07 15.37
N PHE A 291 -15.20 -12.89 15.54
CA PHE A 291 -14.55 -11.77 16.22
C PHE A 291 -14.54 -12.07 17.73
N ARG A 292 -13.96 -13.21 18.12
CA ARG A 292 -13.94 -13.61 19.53
C ARG A 292 -12.83 -12.85 20.24
N ASP A 293 -13.23 -12.24 21.33
CA ASP A 293 -12.42 -11.58 22.35
C ASP A 293 -11.62 -12.61 23.19
N GLU A 294 -11.20 -13.72 22.58
CA GLU A 294 -10.30 -14.65 23.21
C GLU A 294 -8.92 -14.01 23.11
N ARG A 295 -8.52 -13.30 24.18
CA ARG A 295 -7.18 -12.75 24.36
C ARG A 295 -6.17 -13.79 23.90
N TYR A 296 -5.55 -13.54 22.75
CA TYR A 296 -4.47 -14.35 22.26
C TYR A 296 -3.40 -14.40 23.35
N LYS A 297 -3.23 -15.57 23.99
CA LYS A 297 -2.16 -15.79 24.97
C LYS A 297 -0.99 -16.41 24.22
N PRO A 298 0.07 -15.64 23.92
CA PRO A 298 1.24 -16.21 23.26
C PRO A 298 1.81 -17.34 24.13
N ILE A 299 2.14 -18.46 23.50
CA ILE A 299 2.98 -19.47 24.13
C ILE A 299 4.40 -18.93 24.06
N VAL A 300 4.90 -18.47 25.19
CA VAL A 300 6.31 -18.07 25.36
C VAL A 300 7.05 -19.28 25.91
N GLY A 301 8.08 -19.71 25.19
CA GLY A 301 8.92 -20.83 25.60
C GLY A 301 10.39 -20.46 25.60
N GLU A 302 11.15 -21.17 26.43
CA GLU A 302 12.61 -21.09 26.48
C GLU A 302 13.17 -22.50 26.32
N ILE A 303 14.07 -22.66 25.36
CA ILE A 303 14.74 -23.93 25.05
C ILE A 303 16.21 -23.75 25.42
N ASP A 304 16.67 -24.62 26.32
CA ASP A 304 18.09 -24.74 26.67
C ASP A 304 18.82 -25.53 25.58
N LEU A 305 19.64 -24.83 24.79
CA LEU A 305 20.35 -25.42 23.65
C LEU A 305 21.48 -26.35 24.11
N SER A 306 21.92 -26.27 25.36
CA SER A 306 22.92 -27.20 25.90
C SER A 306 22.39 -28.63 26.11
N LYS A 307 21.05 -28.77 26.18
CA LYS A 307 20.37 -30.07 26.33
C LYS A 307 19.95 -30.70 25.01
N LEU A 308 19.96 -29.92 23.94
CA LEU A 308 19.79 -30.42 22.59
C LEU A 308 21.18 -30.86 22.12
N ASN A 309 21.40 -32.17 21.94
CA ASN A 309 22.59 -32.72 21.28
C ASN A 309 22.63 -32.30 19.80
N LEU A 310 22.74 -31.00 19.54
CA LEU A 310 23.01 -30.42 18.25
C LEU A 310 24.52 -30.58 18.04
N ASN A 311 24.90 -31.68 17.39
CA ASN A 311 26.22 -31.78 16.76
C ASN A 311 26.26 -30.71 15.67
N ILE A 312 26.78 -29.51 16.01
CA ILE A 312 27.15 -28.46 15.06
C ILE A 312 28.52 -28.80 14.49
#